data_AF-A0A818D8D7-F1
#
_entry.id   AF-A0A818D8D7-F1
#
_cell.length_a   1.000
_cell.length_b   1.000
_cell.length_c   1.000
_cell.angle_alpha   90.00
_cell.angle_beta   90.00
_cell.angle_gamma   90.00
#
_symmetry.space_group_name_H-M   'P 1'
#
loop_
_entity.id
_entity.type
_entity.pdbx_description
1 polymer ?
#
loop_
_entity_poly.entity_id
_entity_poly.type
_entity_poly.pdbx_seq_one_letter_code
_entity_poly.pdbx_strand_id
1 'polypeptide(L)' 'SVLNRVRRNITPSVPTSSDFDIPDFYRQTLNGKSFVCSDRFIGNKRMISFATDKQRETLFSSEWIFLDGTFDSCPA' A
#
# COMPACT_ATOMS: atom_id res chain seq x y z
N SER A 1 0.69 -5.35 -27.84
CA SER A 1 1.86 -5.80 -27.07
C SER A 1 1.44 -6.87 -26.09
N VAL A 2 1.95 -8.10 -26.25
CA VAL A 2 1.62 -9.22 -25.37
C VAL A 2 2.48 -9.12 -24.11
N LEU A 3 1.85 -9.01 -22.95
CA LEU A 3 2.50 -9.03 -21.64
C LEU A 3 3.12 -10.42 -21.41
N ASN A 4 4.43 -10.52 -21.57
CA ASN A 4 5.18 -11.74 -21.28
C ASN A 4 5.26 -11.94 -19.75
N ARG A 5 4.31 -12.73 -19.22
CA ARG A 5 4.26 -13.07 -17.80
C ARG A 5 5.31 -14.14 -17.49
N VAL A 6 6.53 -13.72 -17.15
CA VAL A 6 7.60 -14.61 -16.68
C VAL A 6 7.15 -15.24 -15.36
N ARG A 7 6.68 -16.50 -15.40
CA ARG A 7 6.41 -17.30 -14.20
C ARG A 7 7.75 -17.74 -13.60
N ARG A 8 8.27 -16.99 -12.65
CA ARG A 8 9.34 -17.50 -11.77
C ARG A 8 8.67 -18.51 -10.82
N ASN A 9 9.11 -19.77 -10.82
CA ASN A 9 8.65 -20.84 -9.92
C ASN A 9 9.11 -20.64 -8.46
N ILE A 10 9.31 -19.39 -8.03
CA ILE A 10 9.66 -19.05 -6.66
C ILE A 10 8.38 -18.51 -6.05
N THR A 11 7.51 -19.41 -5.62
CA THR A 11 6.38 -19.02 -4.77
C THR A 11 6.98 -18.67 -3.41
N PRO A 12 6.89 -17.41 -2.95
CA PRO A 12 7.33 -17.07 -1.61
C PRO A 12 6.55 -17.92 -0.61
N SER A 13 7.20 -18.35 0.47
CA SER A 13 6.49 -18.98 1.59
C SER A 13 5.40 -18.02 2.08
N VAL A 14 4.22 -18.57 2.37
CA VAL A 14 3.13 -17.78 2.98
C VAL A 14 3.68 -17.17 4.27
N PRO A 15 3.54 -15.84 4.47
CA PRO A 15 3.96 -15.20 5.71
C PRO A 15 3.25 -15.83 6.91
N THR A 16 4.01 -16.20 7.94
CA THR A 16 3.48 -16.80 9.17
C THR A 16 3.21 -15.77 10.27
N SER A 17 3.77 -14.56 10.18
CA SER A 17 3.48 -13.44 11.09
C SER A 17 2.61 -12.38 10.41
N SER A 18 1.61 -11.89 11.15
CA SER A 18 0.88 -10.66 10.81
C SER A 18 1.67 -9.40 11.18
N ASP A 19 2.62 -9.56 12.10
CA ASP A 19 3.41 -8.47 12.64
C ASP A 19 4.64 -8.27 11.78
N PHE A 20 4.79 -7.04 11.29
CA PHE A 20 5.94 -6.59 10.54
C PHE A 20 6.20 -5.12 10.88
N ASP A 21 7.44 -4.67 10.79
CA ASP A 21 7.73 -3.24 10.78
C ASP A 21 7.91 -2.78 9.33
N ILE A 22 7.65 -1.50 9.06
CA ILE A 22 7.96 -0.87 7.77
C ILE A 22 9.35 -0.24 7.91
N PRO A 23 10.39 -0.80 7.26
CA PRO A 23 11.71 -0.18 7.22
C PRO A 23 11.66 1.26 6.73
N ASP A 24 12.51 2.12 7.29
CA ASP A 24 12.52 3.55 6.97
C ASP A 24 12.73 3.83 5.48
N PHE A 25 13.50 2.99 4.80
CA PHE A 25 13.70 3.09 3.35
C PHE A 25 12.39 2.97 2.56
N TYR A 26 11.42 2.19 3.03
CA TYR A 26 10.10 2.04 2.40
C TYR A 26 9.11 3.13 2.81
N ARG A 27 9.44 3.99 3.78
CA ARG A 27 8.60 5.13 4.17
C ARG A 27 8.65 6.26 3.14
N GLN A 28 9.64 6.23 2.25
CA GLN A 28 9.86 7.23 1.21
C GLN A 28 9.79 6.61 -0.19
N THR A 29 9.44 7.42 -1.17
CA THR A 29 9.59 7.10 -2.59
C THR A 29 11.07 7.05 -2.99
N LEU A 30 11.39 6.51 -4.17
CA LEU A 30 12.77 6.47 -4.70
C LEU A 30 13.41 7.87 -4.87
N ASN A 31 12.60 8.93 -4.92
CA ASN A 31 13.05 10.32 -4.97
C ASN A 31 12.96 11.05 -3.62
N GLY A 32 12.87 10.31 -2.51
CA GLY A 32 12.96 10.84 -1.15
C GLY A 32 11.70 11.55 -0.64
N LYS A 33 10.56 11.44 -1.33
CA LYS A 33 9.30 12.03 -0.86
C LYS A 33 8.64 11.12 0.17
N SER A 34 8.02 11.70 1.20
CA SER A 34 7.21 10.92 2.14
C SER A 34 6.13 10.16 1.40
N PHE A 35 5.97 8.88 1.71
CA PHE A 35 5.00 8.00 1.08
C PHE A 35 4.07 7.34 2.10
N VAL A 36 4.56 6.95 3.28
CA VAL A 36 3.70 6.43 4.36
C VAL A 36 3.14 7.60 5.16
N CYS A 37 1.83 7.86 5.04
CA CYS A 37 1.16 8.98 5.70
C CYS A 37 0.67 8.63 7.11
N SER A 38 0.25 7.39 7.31
CA SER A 38 -0.32 6.94 8.57
C SER A 38 0.00 5.47 8.78
N ASP A 39 0.39 5.13 9.99
CA ASP A 39 0.60 3.77 10.46
C ASP A 39 0.09 3.74 11.90
N ARG A 40 -1.10 3.18 12.10
CA ARG A 40 -1.78 3.22 13.40
C ARG A 40 -2.63 1.99 13.63
N PHE A 41 -2.86 1.67 14.90
CA PHE A 41 -3.80 0.63 15.30
C PHE A 41 -5.20 1.22 15.52
N ILE A 42 -6.21 0.54 14.99
CA ILE A 42 -7.63 0.77 15.27
C ILE A 42 -8.15 -0.54 15.89
N GLY A 43 -8.26 -0.56 17.22
CA GLY A 43 -8.51 -1.80 17.96
C GLY A 43 -7.35 -2.78 17.79
N ASN A 44 -7.65 -4.00 17.35
CA ASN A 44 -6.66 -5.04 17.05
C ASN A 44 -6.20 -5.06 15.58
N LYS A 45 -6.63 -4.09 14.76
CA LYS A 45 -6.27 -4.01 13.34
C LYS A 45 -5.28 -2.88 13.11
N ARG A 46 -4.19 -3.18 12.39
CA ARG A 46 -3.27 -2.16 11.91
C ARG A 46 -3.78 -1.57 10.61
N MET A 47 -3.88 -0.24 10.55
CA MET A 47 -4.22 0.51 9.35
C MET A 47 -3.02 1.29 8.89
N ILE A 48 -2.61 1.04 7.65
CA ILE A 48 -1.51 1.75 6.99
C ILE A 48 -2.09 2.51 5.80
N SER A 49 -1.76 3.79 5.70
CA SER A 49 -2.15 4.66 4.59
C SER A 49 -0.91 5.23 3.93
N PHE A 50 -0.85 5.15 2.61
CA PHE A 50 0.28 5.63 1.81
C PHE A 50 -0.20 6.53 0.67
N ALA A 51 0.42 7.69 0.57
CA ALA A 51 0.23 8.68 -0.48
C ALA A 51 1.40 9.67 -0.43
N THR A 52 1.76 10.23 -1.58
CA THR A 52 2.59 11.44 -1.61
C THR A 52 1.75 12.68 -1.32
N ASP A 53 2.37 13.77 -0.87
CA ASP A 53 1.65 15.03 -0.63
C ASP A 53 0.91 15.52 -1.89
N LYS A 54 1.53 15.39 -3.07
CA LYS A 54 0.89 15.69 -4.36
C LYS A 54 -0.40 14.89 -4.57
N GLN A 55 -0.40 13.60 -4.25
CA GLN A 55 -1.60 12.76 -4.38
C GLN A 55 -2.67 13.17 -3.37
N ARG A 56 -2.29 13.56 -2.15
CA ARG A 56 -3.22 14.06 -1.14
C ARG A 56 -3.86 15.38 -1.55
N GLU A 57 -3.07 16.32 -2.07
CA GLU A 57 -3.57 17.58 -2.62
C GLU A 57 -4.52 17.34 -3.79
N THR A 58 -4.13 16.46 -4.71
CA THR A 58 -4.99 16.09 -5.86
C THR A 58 -6.31 15.52 -5.36
N LEU A 59 -6.28 14.58 -4.41
CA LEU A 59 -7.48 13.99 -3.83
C LEU A 59 -8.37 15.04 -3.14
N PHE A 60 -7.76 15.95 -2.38
CA PHE A 60 -8.47 17.02 -1.68
C PHE A 60 -9.12 18.03 -2.62
N SER A 61 -8.45 18.38 -3.72
CA SER A 61 -8.95 19.35 -4.70
C SER A 61 -9.82 18.72 -5.79
N SER A 62 -10.00 17.40 -5.80
CA SER A 62 -10.77 16.71 -6.83
C SER A 62 -12.27 16.88 -6.57
N GLU A 63 -13.00 17.30 -7.61
CA GLU A 63 -14.46 17.32 -7.60
C GLU A 63 -15.05 15.91 -7.60
N TRP A 64 -14.35 14.97 -8.26
CA TRP A 64 -14.79 13.59 -8.43
C TRP A 64 -13.69 12.62 -8.03
N ILE A 65 -14.06 11.61 -7.23
CA ILE A 65 -13.17 10.53 -6.82
C ILE A 65 -13.74 9.22 -7.34
N PHE A 66 -12.96 8.50 -8.14
CA PHE A 66 -13.31 7.18 -8.63
C PHE A 66 -12.61 6.12 -7.78
N LEU A 67 -13.39 5.20 -7.23
CA LEU A 67 -12.89 4.07 -6.45
C LEU A 67 -13.31 2.79 -7.19
N ASP A 68 -12.34 1.93 -7.53
CA ASP A 68 -12.59 0.68 -8.25
C ASP A 68 -13.04 -0.47 -7.34
N GLY A 69 -13.13 -0.21 -6.03
CA GLY A 69 -13.60 -1.19 -5.06
C GLY A 69 -12.65 -2.37 -4.85
N THR A 70 -11.38 -2.27 -5.25
CA THR A 70 -10.37 -3.31 -4.99
C THR A 70 -9.94 -3.31 -3.51
N PHE A 71 -10.91 -3.44 -2.62
CA PHE A 71 -10.70 -3.78 -1.22
C PHE A 71 -10.90 -5.29 -1.10
N ASP A 72 -9.81 -6.04 -1.12
CA ASP A 72 -9.86 -7.45 -0.72
C ASP A 72 -9.91 -7.47 0.81
N SER A 73 -11.12 -7.57 1.37
CA SER A 73 -11.25 -7.96 2.77
C SER A 73 -10.99 -9.46 2.82
N CYS A 74 -9.80 -9.87 3.25
CA CYS A 74 -9.60 -11.26 3.66
C CYS A 74 -10.43 -11.46 4.95
N PRO A 75 -11.52 -12.24 4.95
CA PRO A 75 -12.16 -12.63 6.20
C PRO A 75 -11.24 -13.62 6.90
N ALA A 76 -11.32 -13.63 8.23
CA ALA A 76 -10.78 -14.74 9.02
C ALA A 76 -11.53 -16.04 8.71
#